data_AF-A0A6A3LN59-F1
#
_entry.id   AF-A0A6A3LN59-F1
#
_cell.length_a   1.000
_cell.length_b   1.000
_cell.length_c   1.000
_cell.angle_alpha   90.00
_cell.angle_beta   90.00
_cell.angle_gamma   90.00
#
_symmetry.space_group_name_H-M   'P 1'
#
loop_
_entity.id
_entity.type
_entity.pdbx_description
1 polymer ?
#
loop_
_entity_poly.entity_id
_entity_poly.type
_entity_poly.pdbx_seq_one_letter_code
_entity_poly.pdbx_strand_id
1 'polypeptide(L)'
;MLYLEHCGLQEFPSALAGMGLTDLSLVGNNISVVPDNLSDSSMYVMLDRNPLDRIPDSFESLEQLNYLTVQYTNISTLPHWLQAEDVSLNFRASGTPYCRNLPADSPEAAFAWCATDDYSNGIFPLAKRDRERAIHAAS
;
A
#
# COMPACT_ATOMS: atom_id res chain seq x y z
N MET A 1 0.08 9.10 12.22
CA MET A 1 -0.72 7.91 11.85
C MET A 1 -2.16 8.34 11.66
N LEU A 2 -2.81 7.88 10.60
CA LEU A 2 -4.22 8.14 10.34
C LEU A 2 -4.87 6.92 9.66
N TYR A 3 -6.04 6.52 10.17
CA TYR A 3 -6.81 5.39 9.65
C TYR A 3 -8.23 5.87 9.37
N LEU A 4 -8.63 5.85 8.10
CA LEU A 4 -9.97 6.22 7.63
C LEU A 4 -10.54 5.06 6.81
N GLU A 5 -10.61 3.88 7.42
CA GLU A 5 -11.03 2.66 6.76
C GLU A 5 -12.56 2.54 6.75
N HIS A 6 -13.11 1.94 5.68
CA HIS A 6 -14.55 1.66 5.55
C HIS A 6 -15.46 2.88 5.77
N CYS A 7 -14.97 4.07 5.43
CA CYS A 7 -15.67 5.35 5.61
C CYS A 7 -16.55 5.73 4.40
N GLY A 8 -16.51 4.95 3.32
CA GLY A 8 -17.25 5.25 2.08
C GLY A 8 -16.71 6.45 1.31
N LEU A 9 -15.43 6.81 1.51
CA LEU A 9 -14.79 7.92 0.79
C LEU A 9 -14.80 7.63 -0.72
N GLN A 10 -15.28 8.59 -1.52
CA GLN A 10 -15.34 8.47 -2.98
C GLN A 10 -14.06 8.99 -3.66
N GLU A 11 -13.31 9.83 -2.95
CA GLU A 11 -12.10 10.48 -3.45
C GLU A 11 -11.04 10.47 -2.35
N PHE A 12 -9.77 10.56 -2.75
CA PHE A 12 -8.70 10.78 -1.80
C PHE A 12 -8.90 12.14 -1.11
N PRO A 13 -8.95 12.23 0.23
CA PRO A 13 -9.14 13.51 0.90
C PRO A 13 -7.89 14.39 0.69
N SER A 14 -8.01 15.45 -0.10
CA SER A 14 -6.89 16.30 -0.51
C SER A 14 -6.15 16.95 0.67
N ALA A 15 -6.81 17.15 1.80
CA ALA A 15 -6.18 17.62 3.03
C ALA A 15 -5.09 16.68 3.55
N LEU A 16 -5.13 15.38 3.19
CA LEU A 16 -4.11 14.40 3.56
C LEU A 16 -2.90 14.43 2.63
N ALA A 17 -3.04 15.04 1.45
CA ALA A 17 -1.95 15.20 0.50
C ALA A 17 -0.87 16.10 1.11
N GLY A 18 0.37 15.61 1.18
CA GLY A 18 1.48 16.30 1.83
C GLY A 18 1.45 16.36 3.36
N MET A 19 0.47 15.73 4.04
CA MET A 19 0.55 15.60 5.50
C MET A 19 1.68 14.68 5.92
N GLY A 20 2.44 15.09 6.94
CA GLY A 20 3.55 14.33 7.53
C GLY A 20 3.11 13.08 8.31
N LEU A 21 2.40 12.15 7.67
CA LEU A 21 1.91 10.91 8.26
C LEU A 21 2.95 9.81 8.07
N THR A 22 3.25 9.06 9.14
CA THR A 22 4.05 7.83 9.06
C THR A 22 3.23 6.64 8.56
N ASP A 23 1.95 6.62 8.92
CA ASP A 23 1.01 5.54 8.60
C ASP A 23 -0.27 6.16 8.07
N LEU A 24 -0.71 5.69 6.92
CA LEU A 24 -1.95 6.07 6.27
C LEU A 24 -2.69 4.80 5.81
N SER A 25 -3.85 4.56 6.39
CA SER A 25 -4.77 3.51 5.94
C SER A 25 -6.06 4.11 5.43
N LEU A 26 -6.40 3.78 4.18
CA LEU A 26 -7.64 4.14 3.50
C LEU A 26 -8.37 2.88 3.01
N VAL A 27 -8.15 1.74 3.67
CA VAL A 27 -8.70 0.45 3.24
C VAL A 27 -10.24 0.47 3.20
N GLY A 28 -10.81 -0.17 2.17
CA GLY A 28 -12.26 -0.38 2.09
C GLY A 28 -13.05 0.89 1.81
N ASN A 29 -12.46 1.85 1.10
CA ASN A 29 -13.19 3.00 0.56
C ASN A 29 -13.48 2.80 -0.94
N ASN A 30 -13.88 3.87 -1.63
CA ASN A 30 -14.17 3.87 -3.06
C ASN A 30 -13.24 4.82 -3.84
N ILE A 31 -11.96 4.89 -3.43
CA ILE A 31 -10.97 5.80 -4.01
C ILE A 31 -10.37 5.18 -5.28
N SER A 32 -10.53 5.83 -6.43
CA SER A 32 -9.95 5.36 -7.70
C SER A 32 -8.60 5.97 -8.06
N VAL A 33 -8.23 7.08 -7.42
CA VAL A 33 -6.98 7.81 -7.67
C VAL A 33 -6.36 8.29 -6.36
N VAL A 34 -5.06 8.08 -6.20
CA VAL A 34 -4.23 8.68 -5.14
C VAL A 34 -3.42 9.82 -5.75
N PRO A 35 -3.26 10.97 -5.06
CA PRO A 35 -2.53 12.10 -5.63
C PRO A 35 -1.02 11.82 -5.70
N ASP A 36 -0.33 12.61 -6.52
CA ASP A 36 1.10 12.49 -6.79
C ASP A 36 2.00 13.15 -5.73
N ASN A 37 1.42 13.82 -4.73
CA ASN A 37 2.11 14.60 -3.72
C ASN A 37 1.91 14.07 -2.29
N LEU A 38 1.96 12.75 -2.10
CA LEU A 38 2.06 12.20 -0.73
C LEU A 38 3.36 12.66 -0.07
N SER A 39 3.32 12.85 1.25
CA SER A 39 4.50 13.22 2.02
C SER A 39 5.51 12.08 2.06
N ASP A 40 6.79 12.40 1.88
CA ASP A 40 7.93 11.49 2.01
C ASP A 40 8.05 10.84 3.40
N SER A 41 7.41 11.41 4.43
CA SER A 41 7.33 10.78 5.76
C SER A 41 6.53 9.47 5.79
N SER A 42 5.83 9.12 4.71
CA SER A 42 4.90 7.99 4.64
C SER A 42 5.65 6.66 4.58
N MET A 43 5.67 5.93 5.69
CA MET A 43 6.34 4.63 5.79
C MET A 43 5.42 3.45 5.49
N TYR A 44 4.14 3.56 5.87
CA TYR A 44 3.14 2.52 5.70
C TYR A 44 1.90 3.09 5.01
N VAL A 45 1.64 2.64 3.79
CA VAL A 45 0.50 3.09 2.97
C VAL A 45 -0.38 1.90 2.63
N MET A 46 -1.65 1.95 3.04
CA MET A 46 -2.60 0.86 2.87
C MET A 46 -3.83 1.33 2.11
N LEU A 47 -4.03 0.74 0.93
CA LEU A 47 -5.03 1.17 -0.04
C LEU A 47 -5.92 0.02 -0.49
N ASP A 48 -5.91 -1.10 0.25
CA ASP A 48 -6.65 -2.30 -0.11
C ASP A 48 -8.14 -2.02 -0.31
N ARG A 49 -8.78 -2.83 -1.16
CA ARG A 49 -10.22 -2.79 -1.40
C ARG A 49 -10.72 -1.41 -1.82
N ASN A 50 -9.91 -0.69 -2.60
CA ASN A 50 -10.29 0.50 -3.33
C ASN A 50 -10.27 0.18 -4.85
N PRO A 51 -11.07 0.85 -5.68
CA PRO A 51 -11.06 0.65 -7.13
C PRO A 51 -9.85 1.33 -7.82
N LEU A 52 -8.65 1.28 -7.22
CA LEU A 52 -7.44 1.88 -7.78
C LEU A 52 -7.00 1.15 -9.05
N ASP A 53 -6.78 1.89 -10.12
CA ASP A 53 -6.32 1.33 -11.41
C ASP A 53 -4.80 1.40 -11.58
N ARG A 54 -4.12 2.26 -10.82
CA ARG A 54 -2.66 2.48 -10.89
C ARG A 54 -2.06 2.94 -9.57
N ILE A 55 -0.77 2.69 -9.42
CA ILE A 55 0.09 3.29 -8.39
C ILE A 55 0.77 4.51 -9.03
N PRO A 56 0.77 5.69 -8.38
CA PRO A 56 1.46 6.87 -8.92
C PRO A 56 2.97 6.65 -9.08
N ASP A 57 3.56 7.14 -10.16
CA ASP A 57 5.02 7.09 -10.36
C ASP A 57 5.77 7.91 -9.30
N SER A 58 5.16 8.97 -8.77
CA SER A 58 5.76 9.80 -7.72
C SER A 58 6.00 9.08 -6.40
N PHE A 59 5.46 7.86 -6.21
CA PHE A 59 5.77 7.07 -5.03
C PHE A 59 7.24 6.60 -5.03
N GLU A 60 7.92 6.65 -6.18
CA GLU A 60 9.37 6.43 -6.28
C GLU A 60 10.17 7.39 -5.39
N SER A 61 9.69 8.62 -5.18
CA SER A 61 10.38 9.61 -4.34
C SER A 61 10.06 9.48 -2.84
N LEU A 62 9.27 8.48 -2.42
CA LEU A 62 8.95 8.24 -1.01
C LEU A 62 10.03 7.33 -0.40
N GLU A 63 11.18 7.90 -0.08
CA GLU A 63 12.38 7.18 0.38
C GLU A 63 12.15 6.43 1.69
N GLN A 64 11.17 6.85 2.50
CA GLN A 64 10.81 6.19 3.75
C GLN A 64 9.76 5.08 3.59
N LEU A 65 9.18 4.90 2.40
CA LEU A 65 8.11 3.93 2.17
C LEU A 65 8.64 2.50 2.31
N ASN A 66 8.23 1.83 3.38
CA ASN A 66 8.66 0.47 3.73
C ASN A 66 7.56 -0.57 3.50
N TYR A 67 6.30 -0.14 3.44
CA TYR A 67 5.16 -1.03 3.24
C TYR A 67 4.09 -0.37 2.36
N LEU A 68 3.73 -1.03 1.28
CA LEU A 68 2.63 -0.64 0.39
C LEU A 68 1.73 -1.83 0.11
N THR A 69 0.44 -1.68 0.40
CA THR A 69 -0.56 -2.68 0.08
C THR A 69 -1.69 -2.10 -0.76
N VAL A 70 -2.02 -2.82 -1.82
CA VAL A 70 -3.03 -2.49 -2.83
C VAL A 70 -3.87 -3.71 -3.19
N GLN A 71 -4.06 -4.61 -2.21
CA GLN A 71 -4.80 -5.85 -2.40
C GLN A 71 -6.25 -5.58 -2.79
N TYR A 72 -6.83 -6.45 -3.63
CA TYR A 72 -8.21 -6.31 -4.10
C TYR A 72 -8.53 -4.96 -4.74
N THR A 73 -7.55 -4.36 -5.42
CA THR A 73 -7.74 -3.20 -6.31
C THR A 73 -7.82 -3.64 -7.77
N ASN A 74 -7.92 -2.69 -8.71
CA ASN A 74 -7.98 -2.93 -10.15
C ASN A 74 -6.61 -2.84 -10.84
N ILE A 75 -5.51 -2.78 -10.08
CA ILE A 75 -4.16 -2.66 -10.62
C ILE A 75 -3.82 -3.84 -11.54
N SER A 76 -3.49 -3.53 -12.79
CA SER A 76 -3.12 -4.52 -13.82
C SER A 76 -1.65 -4.50 -14.18
N THR A 77 -0.95 -3.42 -13.86
CA THR A 77 0.47 -3.20 -14.15
C THR A 77 1.15 -2.47 -12.98
N LEU A 78 2.42 -2.77 -12.72
CA LEU A 78 3.21 -2.03 -11.75
C LEU A 78 4.06 -0.94 -12.43
N PRO A 79 4.28 0.21 -11.80
CA PRO A 79 5.27 1.18 -12.26
C PRO A 79 6.69 0.58 -12.24
N HIS A 80 7.59 1.15 -13.04
CA HIS A 80 8.94 0.61 -13.26
C HIS A 80 9.78 0.55 -11.97
N TRP A 81 9.62 1.51 -11.07
CA TRP A 81 10.34 1.57 -9.79
C TRP A 81 10.00 0.40 -8.85
N LEU A 82 8.83 -0.22 -8.98
CA LEU A 82 8.45 -1.42 -8.23
C LEU A 82 9.00 -2.72 -8.83
N GLN A 83 9.57 -2.66 -10.03
CA GLN A 83 10.11 -3.83 -10.73
C GLN A 83 11.65 -3.90 -10.60
N ALA A 84 12.26 -2.95 -9.91
CA ALA A 84 13.70 -2.95 -9.67
C ALA A 84 14.09 -4.01 -8.64
N GLU A 85 15.21 -4.70 -8.87
CA GLU A 85 15.66 -5.83 -8.03
C GLU A 85 16.10 -5.42 -6.62
N ASP A 86 16.35 -4.13 -6.37
CA ASP A 86 16.94 -3.62 -5.12
C ASP A 86 15.93 -2.89 -4.22
N VAL A 87 14.63 -3.13 -4.43
CA VAL A 87 13.59 -2.44 -3.66
C VAL A 87 13.32 -3.24 -2.39
N SER A 88 13.78 -2.72 -1.24
CA SER A 88 13.47 -3.25 0.10
C SER A 88 12.03 -2.93 0.56
N LEU A 89 11.08 -2.78 -0.37
CA LEU A 89 9.69 -2.48 -0.08
C LEU A 89 8.93 -3.78 0.17
N ASN A 90 8.19 -3.82 1.27
CA ASN A 90 7.20 -4.85 1.49
C ASN A 90 5.94 -4.50 0.68
N PHE A 91 5.80 -5.10 -0.50
CA PHE A 91 4.67 -4.88 -1.41
C PHE A 91 3.64 -6.01 -1.32
N ARG A 92 2.36 -5.67 -1.42
CA ARG A 92 1.22 -6.61 -1.39
C ARG A 92 0.18 -6.24 -2.45
N ALA A 93 -0.10 -7.16 -3.38
CA ALA A 93 -1.08 -6.93 -4.45
C ALA A 93 -2.01 -8.12 -4.72
N SER A 94 -2.15 -9.06 -3.78
CA SER A 94 -3.08 -10.18 -3.92
C SER A 94 -4.50 -9.73 -4.30
N GLY A 95 -5.17 -10.52 -5.14
CA GLY A 95 -6.51 -10.23 -5.66
C GLY A 95 -6.58 -9.21 -6.82
N THR A 96 -5.49 -8.51 -7.13
CA THR A 96 -5.43 -7.58 -8.28
C THR A 96 -5.40 -8.32 -9.62
N PRO A 97 -5.84 -7.68 -10.73
CA PRO A 97 -5.62 -8.20 -12.08
C PRO A 97 -4.15 -8.52 -12.39
N TYR A 98 -3.20 -7.71 -11.89
CA TYR A 98 -1.77 -7.96 -12.02
C TYR A 98 -1.41 -9.37 -11.50
N CYS A 99 -1.76 -9.66 -10.25
CA CYS A 99 -1.49 -10.97 -9.64
C CYS A 99 -2.24 -12.12 -10.34
N ARG A 100 -3.46 -11.89 -10.82
CA ARG A 100 -4.26 -12.93 -11.50
C ARG A 100 -3.70 -13.32 -12.87
N ASN A 101 -2.96 -12.43 -13.51
CA ASN A 101 -2.39 -12.66 -14.84
C ASN A 101 -0.96 -13.24 -14.79
N LEU A 102 -0.39 -13.42 -13.60
CA LEU A 102 0.95 -13.98 -13.42
C LEU A 102 0.92 -15.47 -13.12
N PRO A 103 1.95 -16.24 -13.53
CA PRO A 103 2.18 -17.58 -13.00
C PRO A 103 2.41 -17.51 -11.48
N ALA A 104 1.76 -18.39 -10.72
CA ALA A 104 1.83 -18.37 -9.25
C ALA A 104 3.26 -18.50 -8.70
N ASP A 105 4.13 -19.22 -9.42
CA ASP A 105 5.52 -19.47 -9.03
C ASP A 105 6.53 -18.48 -9.65
N SER A 106 6.04 -17.41 -10.30
CA SER A 106 6.92 -16.39 -10.88
C SER A 106 7.58 -15.53 -9.78
N PRO A 107 8.82 -15.05 -9.98
CA PRO A 107 9.46 -14.10 -9.08
C PRO A 107 8.61 -12.83 -8.85
N GLU A 108 7.90 -12.37 -9.89
CA GLU A 108 7.00 -11.23 -9.84
C GLU A 108 5.79 -11.49 -8.94
N ALA A 109 5.22 -12.71 -9.00
CA ALA A 109 4.13 -13.12 -8.11
C ALA A 109 4.60 -13.26 -6.66
N ALA A 110 5.83 -13.73 -6.44
CA ALA A 110 6.44 -13.82 -5.11
C ALA A 110 6.73 -12.43 -4.54
N PHE A 111 7.31 -11.52 -5.32
CA PHE A 111 7.57 -10.13 -4.95
C PHE A 111 6.29 -9.40 -4.53
N ALA A 112 5.22 -9.53 -5.31
CA ALA A 112 3.94 -8.87 -5.04
C ALA A 112 3.04 -9.64 -4.06
N TRP A 113 3.53 -10.75 -3.50
CA TRP A 113 2.80 -11.61 -2.55
C TRP A 113 1.42 -12.02 -3.08
N CYS A 114 1.36 -12.44 -4.34
CA CYS A 114 0.11 -12.77 -5.01
C CYS A 114 -0.60 -14.00 -4.44
N ALA A 115 0.13 -14.94 -3.85
CA ALA A 115 -0.41 -16.18 -3.29
C ALA A 115 -0.93 -16.03 -1.85
N THR A 116 -0.61 -14.92 -1.19
CA THR A 116 -0.95 -14.70 0.22
C THR A 116 -1.99 -13.59 0.31
N ASP A 117 -3.15 -13.92 0.86
CA ASP A 117 -4.03 -12.89 1.42
C ASP A 117 -3.95 -12.95 2.95
N ASP A 118 -3.22 -12.01 3.55
CA ASP A 118 -3.16 -11.81 4.99
C ASP A 118 -4.39 -11.04 5.46
N TYR A 119 -5.60 -11.56 5.13
CA TYR A 119 -6.94 -11.01 5.42
C TYR A 119 -7.04 -10.35 6.82
N SER A 120 -6.51 -9.15 6.95
CA SER A 120 -6.99 -8.17 7.90
C SER A 120 -8.10 -7.47 7.13
N ASN A 121 -9.33 -7.50 7.63
CA ASN A 121 -10.49 -6.90 6.99
C ASN A 121 -10.39 -5.36 6.98
N GLY A 122 -9.32 -4.80 6.42
CA GLY A 122 -8.89 -3.44 6.66
C GLY A 122 -8.27 -3.22 8.03
N ILE A 123 -8.68 -3.96 9.08
CA ILE A 123 -8.24 -3.70 10.46
C ILE A 123 -6.71 -3.74 10.55
N PHE A 124 -6.10 -2.57 10.49
CA PHE A 124 -4.69 -2.40 10.79
C PHE A 124 -4.41 -3.11 12.10
N PRO A 125 -3.49 -4.08 12.16
CA PRO A 125 -3.16 -4.75 13.41
C PRO A 125 -2.33 -3.78 14.26
N LEU A 126 -2.97 -2.71 14.77
CA LEU A 126 -2.39 -1.64 15.57
C LEU A 126 -1.53 -2.25 16.68
N ALA A 127 -2.08 -3.23 17.38
CA ALA A 127 -1.37 -3.93 18.44
C ALA A 127 -0.09 -4.67 17.97
N LYS A 128 -0.04 -5.15 16.73
CA LYS A 128 1.17 -5.79 16.14
C LYS A 128 2.20 -4.73 15.75
N ARG A 129 1.76 -3.68 15.05
CA ARG A 129 2.68 -2.61 14.58
C ARG A 129 3.18 -1.72 15.70
N ASP A 130 2.37 -1.44 16.72
CA ASP A 130 2.81 -0.73 17.92
C ASP A 130 3.91 -1.51 18.65
N ARG A 131 3.84 -2.86 18.66
CA ARG A 131 4.92 -3.71 19.21
C ARG A 131 6.18 -3.64 18.35
N GLU A 132 6.06 -3.71 17.03
CA GLU A 132 7.20 -3.60 16.12
C GLU A 132 7.87 -2.21 16.21
N ARG A 133 7.10 -1.13 16.32
CA ARG A 133 7.63 0.23 16.55
C ARG A 133 8.30 0.38 17.92
N ALA A 134 7.74 -0.23 18.97
CA ALA A 134 8.36 -0.22 20.29
C ALA A 134 9.73 -0.92 20.31
N ILE A 135 9.93 -1.92 19.45
CA ILE A 135 11.22 -2.60 19.29
C ILE A 135 12.23 -1.68 18.61
N HIS A 136 11.84 -0.92 17.58
CA HIS A 136 12.72 0.00 16.86
C HIS A 136 13.00 1.32 17.60
N ALA A 137 12.13 1.76 18.52
CA ALA A 137 12.34 2.96 19.32
C ALA A 137 13.29 2.76 20.52
N ALA A 138 13.66 1.51 20.83
CA ALA A 138 14.49 1.15 21.99
C ALA A 138 15.95 0.80 21.62
N SER A 139 16.32 0.96 20.35
CA SER A 139 17.65 0.70 19.77
C SER A 139 18.22 1.98 19.19
#